data_AF-A0A662T9W1-F1
#
_entry.id   AF-A0A662T9W1-F1
#
_cell.length_a   1.000
_cell.length_b   1.000
_cell.length_c   1.000
_cell.angle_alpha   90.00
_cell.angle_beta   90.00
_cell.angle_gamma   90.00
#
_symmetry.space_group_name_H-M   'P 1'
#
loop_
_entity.id
_entity.type
_entity.pdbx_description
1 polymer ?
#
loop_
_entity_poly.entity_id
_entity_poly.type
_entity_poly.pdbx_seq_one_letter_code
_entity_poly.pdbx_strand_id
1 'polypeptide(L)'
;MIGLEDVKIGMHYILTPDGLLYDAREYETDDEGLKSLIRKEVFKEAIDYRESPHIKLLKKLKLADNEPYTDAGHLTYLPRGALILDLLMDYALNVVRRLDALPVHTSIMYDLNIGPIKEHAKLFGQRMYKVKPAKREFILRYAACFGQFALLRRYYLSETDLPLKIFELADSYRYEQRGEIKGLARVRRFYMPDMHVIAKDLQEAMNEFINLYNVIIEEGAKFGWKYYSL
;
A
#
# COMPACT_ATOMS: atom_id res chain seq x y z
N MET A 1 15.21 -7.93 -28.37
CA MET A 1 13.76 -7.61 -28.44
C MET A 1 13.03 -8.90 -28.71
N ILE A 2 12.02 -9.20 -27.91
CA ILE A 2 11.33 -10.49 -27.88
C ILE A 2 9.86 -10.23 -28.26
N GLY A 3 9.27 -11.06 -29.14
CA GLY A 3 7.83 -11.00 -29.40
C GLY A 3 7.02 -11.47 -28.19
N LEU A 4 5.77 -10.99 -28.03
CA LEU A 4 4.90 -11.45 -26.93
C LEU A 4 4.63 -12.97 -27.03
N GLU A 5 4.58 -13.49 -28.25
CA GLU A 5 4.47 -14.90 -28.60
C GLU A 5 5.69 -15.75 -28.18
N ASP A 6 6.85 -15.12 -27.96
CA ASP A 6 8.10 -15.79 -27.57
C ASP A 6 8.31 -15.81 -26.05
N VAL A 7 7.34 -15.29 -25.28
CA VAL A 7 7.38 -15.26 -23.81
C VAL A 7 7.29 -16.68 -23.25
N LYS A 8 8.30 -17.06 -22.47
CA LYS A 8 8.37 -18.35 -21.79
C LYS A 8 7.95 -18.21 -20.34
N ILE A 9 7.04 -19.08 -19.92
CA ILE A 9 6.58 -19.16 -18.53
C ILE A 9 7.78 -19.47 -17.62
N GLY A 10 7.91 -18.72 -16.52
CA GLY A 10 8.98 -18.88 -15.54
C GLY A 10 10.26 -18.08 -15.85
N MET A 11 10.28 -17.31 -16.94
CA MET A 11 11.33 -16.33 -17.22
C MET A 11 10.90 -14.92 -16.78
N HIS A 12 11.88 -14.04 -16.59
CA HIS A 12 11.65 -12.64 -16.25
C HIS A 12 11.95 -11.78 -17.48
N TYR A 13 11.10 -10.79 -17.73
CA TYR A 13 11.23 -9.89 -18.86
C TYR A 13 11.13 -8.44 -18.39
N ILE A 14 11.78 -7.55 -19.13
CA ILE A 14 11.63 -6.09 -18.96
C ILE A 14 10.78 -5.58 -20.10
N LEU A 15 9.59 -5.05 -19.77
CA LEU A 15 8.75 -4.30 -20.69
C LEU A 15 9.03 -2.80 -20.48
N THR A 16 9.58 -2.14 -21.49
CA THR A 16 9.88 -0.72 -21.44
C THR A 16 8.65 0.14 -21.77
N PRO A 17 8.63 1.43 -21.41
CA PRO A 17 7.50 2.32 -21.67
C PRO A 17 7.13 2.49 -23.15
N ASP A 18 8.09 2.29 -24.06
CA ASP A 18 7.90 2.28 -25.52
C ASP A 18 7.38 0.93 -26.05
N GLY A 19 7.04 -0.02 -25.16
CA GLY A 19 6.42 -1.29 -25.50
C GLY A 19 7.39 -2.37 -25.94
N LEU A 20 8.70 -2.17 -25.75
CA LEU A 20 9.72 -3.15 -26.13
C LEU A 20 9.95 -4.15 -24.99
N LEU A 21 10.04 -5.42 -25.36
CA LEU A 21 10.25 -6.52 -24.43
C LEU A 21 11.68 -7.07 -24.55
N TYR A 22 12.35 -7.23 -23.42
CA TYR A 22 13.71 -7.73 -23.32
C TYR A 22 13.80 -8.89 -22.31
N ASP A 23 14.71 -9.83 -22.53
CA ASP A 23 15.09 -10.79 -21.48
C ASP A 23 15.76 -10.01 -20.36
N ALA A 24 15.24 -10.12 -19.14
CA ALA A 24 15.74 -9.37 -18.00
C ALA A 24 17.18 -9.74 -17.61
N ARG A 25 17.71 -10.88 -18.07
CA ARG A 25 19.10 -11.32 -17.86
C ARG A 25 20.09 -10.63 -18.78
N GLU A 26 19.61 -10.16 -19.93
CA GLU A 26 20.43 -9.51 -20.97
C GLU A 26 20.19 -8.00 -21.00
N TYR A 27 19.27 -7.49 -20.18
CA TYR A 27 18.91 -6.08 -20.15
C TYR A 27 19.93 -5.25 -19.37
N GLU A 28 20.66 -4.40 -20.08
CA GLU A 28 21.58 -3.43 -19.50
C GLU A 28 20.89 -2.07 -19.32
N THR A 29 21.11 -1.43 -18.17
CA THR A 29 20.56 -0.12 -17.85
C THR A 29 21.48 0.65 -16.93
N ASP A 30 21.60 1.96 -17.12
CA ASP A 30 22.35 2.83 -16.19
C ASP A 30 21.56 3.15 -14.91
N ASP A 31 20.29 2.75 -14.86
CA ASP A 31 19.45 2.98 -13.69
C ASP A 31 19.78 1.99 -12.57
N GLU A 32 20.45 2.47 -11.52
CA GLU A 32 20.83 1.67 -10.35
C GLU A 32 19.64 1.05 -9.60
N GLY A 33 18.47 1.70 -9.63
CA GLY A 33 17.24 1.16 -9.04
C GLY A 33 16.77 -0.08 -9.80
N LEU A 34 16.69 0.02 -11.13
CA LEU A 34 16.30 -1.09 -11.99
C LEU A 34 17.35 -2.22 -11.97
N LYS A 35 18.65 -1.89 -12.01
CA LYS A 35 19.74 -2.87 -11.80
C LYS A 35 19.59 -3.62 -10.49
N SER A 36 19.30 -2.92 -9.39
CA SER A 36 19.08 -3.58 -8.09
C SER A 36 17.86 -4.48 -8.11
N LEU A 37 16.80 -4.09 -8.81
CA LEU A 37 15.59 -4.90 -8.96
C LEU A 37 15.86 -6.17 -9.76
N ILE A 38 16.57 -6.05 -10.88
CA ILE A 38 16.99 -7.17 -11.74
C ILE A 38 17.85 -8.16 -10.96
N ARG A 39 18.91 -7.69 -10.28
CA ARG A 39 19.77 -8.54 -9.44
C ARG A 39 18.99 -9.34 -8.41
N LYS A 40 18.04 -8.68 -7.75
CA LYS A 40 17.21 -9.30 -6.71
C LYS A 40 16.16 -10.26 -7.28
N GLU A 41 15.37 -9.84 -8.26
CA GLU A 41 14.21 -10.62 -8.71
C GLU A 41 14.60 -11.65 -9.78
N VAL A 42 15.53 -11.35 -10.68
CA VAL A 42 15.95 -12.23 -11.78
C VAL A 42 17.05 -13.19 -11.33
N PHE A 43 18.08 -12.66 -10.68
CA PHE A 43 19.27 -13.43 -10.29
C PHE A 43 19.21 -13.96 -8.84
N LYS A 44 18.19 -13.55 -8.06
CA LYS A 44 18.02 -13.93 -6.64
C LYS A 44 19.26 -13.65 -5.79
N GLU A 45 20.02 -12.61 -6.16
CA GLU A 45 21.18 -12.19 -5.38
C GLU A 45 20.74 -11.76 -3.98
N ALA A 46 21.48 -12.24 -2.98
CA ALA A 46 21.28 -11.81 -1.62
C ALA A 46 21.65 -10.32 -1.51
N ILE A 47 20.68 -9.49 -1.12
CA ILE A 47 20.95 -8.09 -0.80
C ILE A 47 21.67 -8.05 0.55
N ASP A 48 22.88 -7.51 0.58
CA ASP A 48 23.59 -7.18 1.81
C ASP A 48 22.71 -6.25 2.65
N TYR A 49 22.12 -6.79 3.71
CA TYR A 49 21.18 -6.05 4.54
C TYR A 49 21.95 -5.02 5.35
N ARG A 50 21.91 -3.78 4.88
CA ARG A 50 22.36 -2.63 5.65
C ARG A 50 21.17 -2.02 6.38
N GLU A 51 21.35 -1.74 7.66
CA GLU A 51 20.35 -1.01 8.43
C GLU A 51 20.06 0.33 7.72
N SER A 52 18.80 0.54 7.36
CA SER A 52 18.43 1.73 6.60
C SER A 52 18.70 2.99 7.46
N PRO A 53 19.33 4.04 6.90
CA PRO A 53 19.71 5.24 7.64
C PRO A 53 18.55 5.89 8.39
N HIS A 54 17.31 5.76 7.88
CA HIS A 54 16.12 6.32 8.52
C HIS A 54 15.94 5.85 9.97
N ILE A 55 16.33 4.61 10.30
CA ILE A 55 16.19 4.08 11.67
C ILE A 55 16.98 4.92 12.67
N LYS A 56 18.22 5.28 12.32
CA LYS A 56 19.07 6.15 13.14
C LYS A 56 18.55 7.59 13.16
N LEU A 57 18.04 8.06 12.01
CA LEU A 57 17.52 9.43 11.88
C LEU A 57 16.26 9.66 12.70
N LEU A 58 15.34 8.69 12.78
CA LEU A 58 14.13 8.78 13.60
C LEU A 58 14.45 9.13 15.05
N LYS A 59 15.45 8.45 15.63
CA LYS A 59 15.93 8.72 17.00
C LYS A 59 16.68 10.03 17.09
N LYS A 60 17.66 10.25 16.22
CA LYS A 60 18.52 11.46 16.23
C LYS A 60 17.71 12.74 16.12
N LEU A 61 16.67 12.74 15.28
CA LEU A 61 15.82 13.90 15.01
C LEU A 61 14.58 13.96 15.92
N LYS A 62 14.40 12.99 16.82
CA LYS A 62 13.24 12.89 17.72
C LYS A 62 11.92 12.91 16.94
N LEU A 63 11.81 12.05 15.93
CA LEU A 63 10.62 11.95 15.07
C LEU A 63 9.69 10.83 15.55
N ALA A 64 10.23 9.62 15.72
CA ALA A 64 9.47 8.49 16.25
C ALA A 64 10.41 7.52 16.98
N ASP A 65 9.86 6.79 17.95
CA ASP A 65 10.57 5.72 18.64
C ASP A 65 9.62 4.58 19.02
N ASN A 66 10.18 3.47 19.49
CA ASN A 66 9.42 2.37 20.05
C ASN A 66 8.91 2.73 21.45
N GLU A 67 7.70 2.30 21.77
CA GLU A 67 7.10 2.45 23.09
C GLU A 67 7.21 1.13 23.88
N PRO A 68 7.99 1.06 24.98
CA PRO A 68 8.21 -0.18 25.73
C PRO A 68 6.95 -0.81 26.30
N TYR A 69 5.87 -0.05 26.49
CA TYR A 69 4.58 -0.56 26.99
C TYR A 69 3.63 -1.04 25.88
N THR A 70 4.08 -1.08 24.63
CA THR A 70 3.27 -1.51 23.49
C THR A 70 3.88 -2.72 22.79
N ASP A 71 3.09 -3.34 21.92
CA ASP A 71 3.59 -4.37 21.03
C ASP A 71 4.59 -3.79 20.01
N ALA A 72 5.49 -4.61 19.50
CA ALA A 72 6.52 -4.17 18.56
C ALA A 72 5.90 -3.55 17.29
N GLY A 73 6.59 -2.60 16.66
CA GLY A 73 6.12 -2.01 15.41
C GLY A 73 4.88 -1.11 15.54
N HIS A 74 4.48 -0.73 16.76
CA HIS A 74 3.57 0.38 17.05
C HIS A 74 4.42 1.58 17.46
N LEU A 75 4.89 2.35 16.47
CA LEU A 75 5.77 3.47 16.75
C LEU A 75 5.00 4.63 17.40
N THR A 76 5.63 5.25 18.40
CA THR A 76 5.18 6.52 18.96
C THR A 76 5.81 7.65 18.18
N TYR A 77 4.98 8.47 17.54
CA TYR A 77 5.42 9.70 16.89
C TYR A 77 5.60 10.79 17.95
N LEU A 78 6.83 11.29 18.08
CA LEU A 78 7.18 12.41 18.95
C LEU A 78 6.71 13.73 18.33
N PRO A 79 6.62 14.86 19.05
CA PRO A 79 5.94 16.06 18.57
C PRO A 79 6.33 16.53 17.16
N ARG A 80 7.62 16.45 16.79
CA ARG A 80 8.09 16.80 15.44
C ARG A 80 7.68 15.78 14.38
N GLY A 81 7.74 14.49 14.71
CA GLY A 81 7.30 13.44 13.80
C GLY A 81 5.78 13.39 13.65
N ALA A 82 5.04 13.70 14.71
CA ALA A 82 3.59 13.86 14.66
C ALA A 82 3.20 14.98 13.70
N LEU A 83 3.83 16.16 13.81
CA LEU A 83 3.61 17.26 12.87
C LEU A 83 3.93 16.85 11.41
N ILE A 84 5.03 16.14 11.18
CA ILE A 84 5.36 15.65 9.83
C ILE A 84 4.29 14.67 9.33
N LEU A 85 3.83 13.75 10.19
CA LEU A 85 2.78 12.79 9.83
C LEU A 85 1.48 13.52 9.47
N ASP A 86 1.05 14.50 10.27
CA ASP A 86 -0.15 15.29 10.01
C ASP A 86 -0.06 16.04 8.67
N LEU A 87 1.09 16.69 8.40
CA LEU A 87 1.33 17.37 7.12
C LEU A 87 1.31 16.41 5.93
N LEU A 88 1.83 15.18 6.09
CA LEU A 88 1.79 14.15 5.05
C LEU A 88 0.37 13.61 4.84
N MET A 89 -0.41 13.48 5.92
CA MET A 89 -1.82 13.09 5.85
C MET A 89 -2.65 14.15 5.12
N ASP A 90 -2.46 15.43 5.45
CA ASP A 90 -3.09 16.55 4.75
C ASP A 90 -2.66 16.61 3.28
N TYR A 91 -1.39 16.36 3.00
CA TYR A 91 -0.88 16.28 1.63
C TYR A 91 -1.59 15.19 0.82
N ALA A 92 -1.65 13.96 1.35
CA ALA A 92 -2.32 12.84 0.70
C ALA A 92 -3.80 13.14 0.45
N LEU A 93 -4.50 13.73 1.41
CA LEU A 93 -5.88 14.15 1.26
C LEU A 93 -6.03 15.21 0.14
N ASN A 94 -5.14 16.20 0.08
CA ASN A 94 -5.15 17.21 -0.96
C ASN A 94 -4.84 16.65 -2.36
N VAL A 95 -4.03 15.59 -2.45
CA VAL A 95 -3.78 14.87 -3.72
C VAL A 95 -5.06 14.23 -4.22
N VAL A 96 -5.72 13.40 -3.40
CA VAL A 96 -6.91 12.66 -3.85
C VAL A 96 -8.13 13.56 -4.03
N ARG A 97 -8.20 14.71 -3.36
CA ARG A 97 -9.26 15.71 -3.61
C ARG A 97 -9.19 16.29 -5.03
N ARG A 98 -8.01 16.36 -5.65
CA ARG A 98 -7.87 16.74 -7.06
C ARG A 98 -8.39 15.67 -8.02
N LEU A 99 -8.59 14.45 -7.53
CA LEU A 99 -9.21 13.34 -8.25
C LEU A 99 -10.71 13.25 -7.97
N ASP A 100 -11.32 14.24 -7.29
CA ASP A 100 -12.71 14.24 -6.84
C ASP A 100 -13.04 13.11 -5.83
N ALA A 101 -12.01 12.60 -5.12
CA ALA A 101 -12.22 11.61 -4.08
C ALA A 101 -12.77 12.23 -2.79
N LEU A 102 -13.76 11.55 -2.21
CA LEU A 102 -14.42 11.93 -0.97
C LEU A 102 -13.81 11.19 0.23
N PRO A 103 -13.44 11.88 1.31
CA PRO A 103 -12.90 11.22 2.49
C PRO A 103 -13.99 10.45 3.24
N VAL A 104 -13.64 9.26 3.73
CA VAL A 104 -14.48 8.44 4.59
C VAL A 104 -13.69 7.97 5.81
N HIS A 105 -14.40 7.69 6.91
CA HIS A 105 -13.81 7.09 8.11
C HIS A 105 -14.58 5.83 8.47
N THR A 106 -13.91 4.70 8.43
CA THR A 106 -14.53 3.39 8.65
C THR A 106 -14.06 2.77 9.97
N SER A 107 -14.81 1.80 10.48
CA SER A 107 -14.49 1.12 11.74
C SER A 107 -13.11 0.44 11.68
N ILE A 108 -12.41 0.39 12.82
CA ILE A 108 -11.10 -0.27 12.92
C ILE A 108 -11.19 -1.77 13.21
N MET A 109 -12.35 -2.26 13.68
CA MET A 109 -12.58 -3.65 14.06
C MET A 109 -13.77 -4.26 13.33
N TYR A 110 -13.62 -5.51 12.89
CA TYR A 110 -14.67 -6.26 12.19
C TYR A 110 -14.84 -7.66 12.79
N ASP A 111 -16.08 -8.13 12.84
CA ASP A 111 -16.43 -9.45 13.38
C ASP A 111 -16.17 -10.55 12.33
N LEU A 112 -15.29 -11.50 12.67
CA LEU A 112 -14.94 -12.64 11.81
C LEU A 112 -16.06 -13.65 11.66
N ASN A 113 -17.16 -13.54 12.42
CA ASN A 113 -18.34 -14.37 12.23
C ASN A 113 -19.21 -13.88 11.05
N ILE A 114 -18.97 -12.68 10.52
CA ILE A 114 -19.70 -12.14 9.37
C ILE A 114 -19.13 -12.72 8.07
N GLY A 115 -19.99 -13.35 7.27
CA GLY A 115 -19.60 -14.10 6.06
C GLY A 115 -18.60 -13.38 5.13
N PRO A 116 -18.94 -12.17 4.61
CA PRO A 116 -18.02 -11.42 3.75
C PRO A 116 -16.68 -11.07 4.40
N ILE A 117 -16.69 -10.72 5.69
CA ILE A 117 -15.45 -10.41 6.44
C ILE A 117 -14.60 -11.68 6.56
N LYS A 118 -15.22 -12.81 6.89
CA LYS A 118 -14.57 -14.12 7.03
C LYS A 118 -13.94 -14.58 5.73
N GLU A 119 -14.63 -14.39 4.60
CA GLU A 119 -14.16 -14.76 3.27
C GLU A 119 -12.94 -13.93 2.86
N HIS A 120 -13.04 -12.60 2.98
CA HIS A 120 -11.91 -11.71 2.69
C HIS A 120 -10.70 -12.00 3.61
N ALA A 121 -10.95 -12.29 4.90
CA ALA A 121 -9.92 -12.69 5.85
C ALA A 121 -9.27 -14.04 5.51
N LYS A 122 -9.97 -14.98 4.87
CA LYS A 122 -9.36 -16.24 4.39
C LYS A 122 -8.41 -16.01 3.23
N LEU A 123 -8.76 -15.09 2.32
CA LEU A 123 -7.96 -14.79 1.13
C LEU A 123 -6.72 -13.95 1.49
N PHE A 124 -6.89 -12.92 2.33
CA PHE A 124 -5.87 -11.88 2.53
C PHE A 124 -5.40 -11.72 3.99
N GLY A 125 -6.00 -12.44 4.94
CA GLY A 125 -5.81 -12.24 6.38
C GLY A 125 -4.74 -13.12 7.03
N GLN A 126 -3.65 -13.46 6.34
CA GLN A 126 -2.63 -14.38 6.87
C GLN A 126 -1.94 -13.89 8.16
N ARG A 127 -2.05 -12.59 8.50
CA ARG A 127 -1.35 -11.95 9.64
C ARG A 127 -2.23 -10.91 10.34
N MET A 128 -3.36 -11.32 10.91
CA MET A 128 -4.31 -10.41 11.57
C MET A 128 -4.12 -10.36 13.08
N TYR A 129 -4.25 -9.16 13.65
CA TYR A 129 -4.55 -9.03 15.08
C TYR A 129 -5.97 -9.51 15.34
N LYS A 130 -6.13 -10.36 16.34
CA LYS A 130 -7.42 -10.94 16.73
C LYS A 130 -7.76 -10.55 18.15
N VAL A 131 -8.97 -10.05 18.35
CA VAL A 131 -9.53 -9.71 19.66
C VAL A 131 -10.68 -10.68 19.93
N LYS A 132 -10.59 -11.47 21.01
CA LYS A 132 -11.52 -12.57 21.30
C LYS A 132 -12.32 -12.32 22.58
N PRO A 133 -13.32 -11.42 22.58
CA PRO A 133 -14.21 -11.28 23.72
C PRO A 133 -15.22 -12.44 23.74
N ALA A 134 -15.08 -13.32 24.73
CA ALA A 134 -15.99 -14.44 25.01
C ALA A 134 -16.37 -15.27 23.76
N LYS A 135 -17.56 -15.02 23.19
CA LYS A 135 -18.14 -15.79 22.08
C LYS A 135 -17.94 -15.19 20.69
N ARG A 136 -17.31 -14.01 20.58
CA ARG A 136 -17.05 -13.35 19.29
C ARG A 136 -15.55 -13.26 19.04
N GLU A 137 -15.19 -13.31 17.76
CA GLU A 137 -13.82 -13.11 17.32
C GLU A 137 -13.81 -11.91 16.38
N PHE A 138 -13.05 -10.89 16.73
CA PHE A 138 -12.87 -9.69 15.93
C PHE A 138 -11.45 -9.64 15.39
N ILE A 139 -11.28 -8.91 14.30
CA ILE A 139 -9.97 -8.53 13.77
C ILE A 139 -9.81 -7.01 13.80
N LEU A 140 -8.58 -6.55 14.03
CA LEU A 140 -8.22 -5.20 13.59
C LEU A 140 -8.05 -5.21 12.07
N ARG A 141 -8.53 -4.15 11.42
CA ARG A 141 -8.43 -4.01 9.96
C ARG A 141 -6.96 -3.98 9.51
N TYR A 142 -6.67 -4.61 8.38
CA TYR A 142 -5.34 -4.60 7.73
C TYR A 142 -5.33 -3.88 6.38
N ALA A 143 -6.51 -3.39 5.96
CA ALA A 143 -6.81 -2.60 4.77
C ALA A 143 -8.16 -1.88 4.97
N ALA A 144 -8.44 -0.80 4.24
CA ALA A 144 -9.70 -0.06 4.36
C ALA A 144 -10.87 -0.77 3.67
N CYS A 145 -10.58 -1.70 2.74
CA CYS A 145 -11.54 -2.40 1.89
C CYS A 145 -12.81 -2.87 2.63
N PHE A 146 -12.66 -3.51 3.80
CA PHE A 146 -13.79 -3.99 4.59
C PHE A 146 -14.80 -2.89 4.92
N GLY A 147 -14.28 -1.77 5.40
CA GLY A 147 -15.08 -0.65 5.84
C GLY A 147 -15.71 0.08 4.67
N GLN A 148 -14.93 0.27 3.61
CA GLN A 148 -15.39 0.94 2.40
C GLN A 148 -16.46 0.12 1.67
N PHE A 149 -16.30 -1.20 1.53
CA PHE A 149 -17.36 -2.05 0.97
C PHE A 149 -18.58 -2.16 1.88
N ALA A 150 -18.40 -2.24 3.20
CA ALA A 150 -19.52 -2.23 4.14
C ALA A 150 -20.29 -0.89 4.12
N LEU A 151 -19.59 0.22 3.91
CA LEU A 151 -20.19 1.53 3.67
C LEU A 151 -21.00 1.49 2.39
N LEU A 152 -20.39 1.15 1.25
CA LEU A 152 -21.04 1.14 -0.06
C LEU A 152 -22.30 0.27 -0.10
N ARG A 153 -22.30 -0.88 0.58
CA ARG A 153 -23.47 -1.76 0.69
C ARG A 153 -24.70 -1.09 1.32
N ARG A 154 -24.51 -0.06 2.15
CA ARG A 154 -25.58 0.67 2.85
C ARG A 154 -26.14 1.84 2.03
N TYR A 155 -25.44 2.24 0.97
CA TYR A 155 -25.84 3.36 0.14
C TYR A 155 -26.57 2.87 -1.10
N TYR A 156 -27.60 3.60 -1.48
CA TYR A 156 -28.19 3.47 -2.80
C TYR A 156 -27.34 4.30 -3.76
N LEU A 157 -26.71 3.64 -4.73
CA LEU A 157 -25.92 4.28 -5.78
C LEU A 157 -26.74 4.33 -7.06
N SER A 158 -26.83 5.52 -7.64
CA SER A 158 -27.36 5.77 -8.98
C SER A 158 -26.22 5.93 -9.98
N GLU A 159 -26.52 5.83 -11.28
CA GLU A 159 -25.51 6.05 -12.32
C GLU A 159 -24.90 7.47 -12.28
N THR A 160 -25.65 8.46 -11.80
CA THR A 160 -25.17 9.83 -11.64
C THR A 160 -24.19 10.01 -10.49
N ASP A 161 -24.10 9.04 -9.58
CA ASP A 161 -23.09 9.04 -8.51
C ASP A 161 -21.73 8.50 -9.01
N LEU A 162 -21.66 7.95 -10.23
CA LEU A 162 -20.48 7.30 -10.79
C LEU A 162 -19.68 8.23 -11.73
N PRO A 163 -18.34 8.16 -11.74
CA PRO A 163 -17.51 7.31 -10.89
C PRO A 163 -17.42 7.83 -9.45
N LEU A 164 -17.79 7.00 -8.48
CA LEU A 164 -17.67 7.33 -7.05
C LEU A 164 -16.26 7.00 -6.58
N LYS A 165 -15.59 7.96 -5.96
CA LYS A 165 -14.23 7.81 -5.44
C LYS A 165 -14.26 8.07 -3.95
N ILE A 166 -13.93 7.07 -3.16
CA ILE A 166 -13.85 7.19 -1.70
C ILE A 166 -12.42 6.92 -1.24
N PHE A 167 -11.97 7.71 -0.29
CA PHE A 167 -10.59 7.67 0.21
C PHE A 167 -10.56 7.62 1.73
N GLU A 168 -9.65 6.84 2.27
CA GLU A 168 -9.36 6.83 3.70
C GLU A 168 -7.85 6.71 3.95
N LEU A 169 -7.32 7.56 4.83
CA LEU A 169 -6.02 7.31 5.47
C LEU A 169 -6.23 6.29 6.59
N ALA A 170 -6.27 5.02 6.21
CA ALA A 170 -6.71 3.94 7.07
C ALA A 170 -5.62 3.51 8.05
N ASP A 171 -5.81 3.83 9.34
CA ASP A 171 -5.05 3.23 10.45
C ASP A 171 -5.23 1.70 10.46
N SER A 172 -4.22 0.99 10.00
CA SER A 172 -4.26 -0.42 9.63
C SER A 172 -3.19 -1.21 10.38
N TYR A 173 -3.51 -2.49 10.60
CA TYR A 173 -2.77 -3.36 11.51
C TYR A 173 -2.43 -4.68 10.83
N ARG A 174 -1.15 -5.04 10.81
CA ARG A 174 -0.67 -6.35 10.34
C ARG A 174 0.22 -6.96 11.40
N TYR A 175 -0.07 -8.19 11.81
CA TYR A 175 0.69 -8.91 12.82
C TYR A 175 1.95 -9.53 12.22
N GLU A 176 2.85 -8.68 11.72
CA GLU A 176 4.16 -9.06 11.16
C GLU A 176 5.00 -9.81 12.21
N GLN A 177 5.91 -10.69 11.80
CA GLN A 177 6.77 -11.38 12.76
C GLN A 177 7.74 -10.39 13.39
N ARG A 178 8.09 -10.59 14.67
CA ARG A 178 8.93 -9.63 15.42
C ARG A 178 10.27 -9.36 14.73
N GLY A 179 10.90 -10.37 14.12
CA GLY A 179 12.16 -10.24 13.39
C GLY A 179 12.04 -9.54 12.02
N GLU A 180 10.83 -9.35 11.51
CA GLU A 180 10.59 -8.66 10.23
C GLU A 180 10.43 -7.14 10.40
N ILE A 181 10.19 -6.66 11.62
CA ILE A 181 9.93 -5.25 11.93
C ILE A 181 11.20 -4.43 11.73
N LYS A 182 11.12 -3.35 10.94
CA LYS A 182 12.27 -2.56 10.50
C LYS A 182 11.91 -1.08 10.35
N GLY A 183 12.15 -0.30 11.41
CA GLY A 183 11.92 1.16 11.41
C GLY A 183 10.52 1.52 10.94
N LEU A 184 10.40 2.41 9.94
CA LEU A 184 9.15 2.73 9.26
C LEU A 184 8.85 1.82 8.04
N ALA A 185 9.84 1.08 7.55
CA ALA A 185 9.71 0.27 6.33
C ALA A 185 8.82 -0.96 6.55
N ARG A 186 8.81 -1.51 7.76
CA ARG A 186 7.94 -2.63 8.13
C ARG A 186 7.52 -2.50 9.58
N VAL A 187 6.25 -2.18 9.79
CA VAL A 187 5.62 -1.90 11.08
C VAL A 187 4.35 -2.73 11.23
N ARG A 188 3.85 -2.84 12.46
CA ARG A 188 2.61 -3.56 12.75
C ARG A 188 1.38 -2.67 12.72
N ARG A 189 1.56 -1.36 12.89
CA ARG A 189 0.54 -0.32 12.72
C ARG A 189 1.04 0.72 11.72
N PHE A 190 0.22 1.08 10.74
CA PHE A 190 0.55 2.07 9.72
C PHE A 190 -0.71 2.75 9.21
N TYR A 191 -0.57 3.98 8.69
CA TYR A 191 -1.62 4.62 7.92
C TYR A 191 -1.45 4.25 6.44
N MET A 192 -2.49 3.65 5.86
CA MET A 192 -2.54 3.34 4.45
C MET A 192 -3.42 4.36 3.73
N PRO A 193 -2.90 5.17 2.80
CA PRO A 193 -3.74 5.93 1.90
C PRO A 193 -4.45 4.95 0.96
N ASP A 194 -5.74 4.73 1.18
CA ASP A 194 -6.52 3.70 0.49
C ASP A 194 -7.71 4.34 -0.23
N MET A 195 -7.75 4.21 -1.55
CA MET A 195 -8.79 4.78 -2.42
C MET A 195 -9.51 3.68 -3.17
N HIS A 196 -10.84 3.64 -3.08
CA HIS A 196 -11.67 2.76 -3.90
C HIS A 196 -12.47 3.60 -4.89
N VAL A 197 -12.42 3.19 -6.15
CA VAL A 197 -13.18 3.79 -7.25
C VAL A 197 -14.25 2.80 -7.68
N ILE A 198 -15.49 3.25 -7.69
CA ILE A 198 -16.65 2.51 -8.16
C ILE A 198 -17.01 3.13 -9.50
N ALA A 199 -16.80 2.37 -10.56
CA ALA A 199 -17.07 2.77 -11.93
C ALA A 199 -18.29 2.01 -12.46
N LYS A 200 -18.98 2.60 -13.44
CA LYS A 200 -20.16 1.99 -14.07
C LYS A 200 -19.82 0.79 -14.95
N ASP A 201 -18.66 0.83 -15.60
CA ASP A 201 -18.20 -0.15 -16.56
C ASP A 201 -16.66 -0.24 -16.59
N LEU A 202 -16.14 -1.20 -17.37
CA LEU A 202 -14.70 -1.45 -17.49
C LEU A 202 -13.96 -0.27 -18.13
N GLN A 203 -14.59 0.44 -19.08
CA GLN A 203 -13.94 1.55 -19.76
C GLN A 203 -13.70 2.72 -18.81
N GLU A 204 -14.71 3.06 -18.00
CA GLU A 204 -14.60 4.08 -16.96
C GLU A 204 -13.60 3.65 -15.87
N ALA A 205 -13.60 2.38 -15.46
CA ALA A 205 -12.61 1.85 -14.53
C ALA A 205 -11.16 1.98 -15.05
N MET A 206 -10.94 1.69 -16.33
CA MET A 206 -9.62 1.84 -16.97
C MET A 206 -9.19 3.30 -17.04
N ASN A 207 -10.10 4.22 -17.38
CA ASN A 207 -9.81 5.66 -17.41
C ASN A 207 -9.40 6.17 -16.03
N GLU A 208 -10.15 5.80 -14.99
CA GLU A 208 -9.83 6.19 -13.60
C GLU A 208 -8.54 5.55 -13.08
N PHE A 209 -8.26 4.30 -13.47
CA PHE A 209 -6.99 3.65 -13.17
C PHE A 209 -5.81 4.41 -13.77
N ILE A 210 -5.87 4.79 -15.06
CA ILE A 210 -4.81 5.54 -15.73
C ILE A 210 -4.62 6.92 -15.08
N ASN A 211 -5.71 7.62 -14.75
CA ASN A 211 -5.66 8.91 -14.09
C ASN A 211 -4.99 8.81 -12.71
N LEU A 212 -5.43 7.86 -11.87
CA LEU A 212 -4.82 7.59 -10.58
C LEU A 212 -3.34 7.21 -10.70
N TYR A 213 -3.01 6.34 -11.65
CA TYR A 213 -1.63 5.92 -11.91
C TYR A 213 -0.74 7.12 -12.24
N ASN A 214 -1.17 7.99 -13.16
CA ASN A 214 -0.43 9.19 -13.52
C ASN A 214 -0.19 10.10 -12.31
N VAL A 215 -1.22 10.31 -11.48
CA VAL A 215 -1.05 11.08 -10.24
C VAL A 215 -0.03 10.42 -9.32
N ILE A 216 -0.08 9.09 -9.11
CA ILE A 216 0.91 8.38 -8.27
C ILE A 216 2.34 8.61 -8.78
N ILE A 217 2.55 8.51 -10.10
CA ILE A 217 3.86 8.71 -10.73
C ILE A 217 4.33 10.15 -10.58
N GLU A 218 3.46 11.14 -10.85
CA GLU A 218 3.76 12.55 -10.70
C GLU A 218 4.09 12.92 -9.25
N GLU A 219 3.30 12.44 -8.29
CA GLU A 219 3.55 12.68 -6.87
C GLU A 219 4.87 12.02 -6.44
N GLY A 220 5.15 10.78 -6.85
CA GLY A 220 6.42 10.11 -6.58
C GLY A 220 7.62 10.89 -7.14
N ALA A 221 7.51 11.43 -8.36
CA ALA A 221 8.56 12.21 -8.99
C ALA A 221 8.90 13.49 -8.22
N LYS A 222 7.94 14.14 -7.56
CA LYS A 222 8.19 15.31 -6.69
C LYS A 222 9.09 14.98 -5.49
N PHE A 223 9.08 13.74 -5.03
CA PHE A 223 9.98 13.22 -3.98
C PHE A 223 11.28 12.63 -4.54
N GLY A 224 11.53 12.75 -5.85
CA GLY A 224 12.68 12.16 -6.53
C GLY A 224 12.60 10.64 -6.65
N TRP A 225 11.41 10.05 -6.51
CA TRP A 225 11.23 8.62 -6.67
C TRP A 225 11.07 8.24 -8.13
N LYS A 226 11.69 7.13 -8.52
CA LYS A 226 11.42 6.44 -9.77
C LYS A 226 10.68 5.15 -9.45
N TYR A 227 9.50 4.99 -10.03
CA TYR A 227 8.67 3.82 -9.85
C TYR A 227 8.97 2.79 -10.94
N TYR A 228 9.11 1.52 -10.54
CA TYR A 228 9.20 0.38 -11.45
C TYR A 228 8.06 -0.56 -11.09
N SER A 229 7.16 -0.82 -12.04
CA SER A 229 6.13 -1.84 -11.87
C SER A 229 6.78 -3.21 -11.97
N LEU A 230 6.43 -4.09 -11.02
CA LEU A 230 6.79 -5.51 -11.02
C LEU A 230 5.68 -6.36 -11.65
#